data_AF-A0A813TE31-F1
#
_entry.id   AF-A0A813TE31-F1
#
_cell.length_a   1.000
_cell.length_b   1.000
_cell.length_c   1.000
_cell.angle_alpha   90.00
_cell.angle_beta   90.00
_cell.angle_gamma   90.00
#
_symmetry.space_group_name_H-M   'P 1'
#
loop_
_entity.id
_entity.type
_entity.pdbx_description
1 polymer ?
#
loop_
_entity_poly.entity_id
_entity_poly.type
_entity_poly.pdbx_seq_one_letter_code
_entity_poly.pdbx_strand_id
1 'polypeptide(L)'
;MIFFERYHELDKRTRDLEHSNNELKQLNSQLEKDILSFGGVSDLFRRSPEGQTSDHSEKEIINDVLNNSPTEINVKHFAPKTKQSTSSSSDETLTAIVISQRERFRIRNIELEGENVSLKQQIGLFQNEVDQLRSDNIKLYEKIKFVQSYPRARGADESVDKYSGGYEAQLDPFTRFTKNAQQKKYESLKLHEKFALNFGHFILSSHQSRTFFVIYFILVHVLIFLSLYRIVHVGSSVRDLSQECFDKFRDHMAGVHGQKDFQIDPAHRH
;
A
#
# COMPACT_ATOMS: atom_id res chain seq x y z
N MET A 1 -26.95 84.01 59.05
CA MET A 1 -27.38 83.65 57.68
C MET A 1 -26.20 83.13 56.84
N ILE A 2 -25.11 83.89 56.70
CA ILE A 2 -23.93 83.53 55.86
C ILE A 2 -23.23 82.20 56.24
N PHE A 3 -23.11 81.89 57.53
CA PHE A 3 -22.51 80.62 57.99
C PHE A 3 -23.32 79.38 57.60
N PHE A 4 -24.66 79.51 57.58
CA PHE A 4 -25.55 78.41 57.19
C PHE A 4 -25.44 78.14 55.69
N GLU A 5 -25.29 79.20 54.89
CA GLU A 5 -25.15 79.12 53.44
C GLU A 5 -23.82 78.52 53.03
N ARG A 6 -22.73 78.88 53.72
CA ARG A 6 -21.41 78.26 53.52
C ARG A 6 -21.36 76.81 53.97
N TYR A 7 -22.06 76.46 55.06
CA TYR A 7 -22.20 75.08 55.51
C TYR A 7 -22.98 74.24 54.50
N HIS A 8 -24.07 74.77 53.96
CA HIS A 8 -24.85 74.13 52.91
C HIS A 8 -24.06 73.97 51.59
N GLU A 9 -23.23 74.97 51.23
CA GLU A 9 -22.35 74.88 50.05
C GLU A 9 -21.23 73.85 50.25
N LEU A 10 -20.68 73.73 51.46
CA LEU A 10 -19.67 72.73 51.79
C LEU A 10 -20.27 71.31 51.84
N ASP A 11 -21.47 71.16 52.38
CA ASP A 11 -22.25 69.92 52.38
C ASP A 11 -22.64 69.50 50.95
N LYS A 12 -22.95 70.47 50.08
CA LYS A 12 -23.19 70.21 48.66
C LYS A 12 -21.90 69.75 47.96
N ARG A 13 -20.77 70.42 48.17
CA ARG A 13 -19.48 70.02 47.57
C ARG A 13 -19.00 68.65 48.04
N THR A 14 -19.22 68.32 49.31
CA THR A 14 -18.86 66.99 49.84
C THR A 14 -19.73 65.90 49.22
N ARG A 15 -21.03 66.12 49.06
CA ARG A 15 -21.93 65.23 48.31
C ARG A 15 -21.55 65.10 46.83
N ASP A 16 -21.19 66.19 46.16
CA ASP A 16 -20.76 66.17 44.76
C ASP A 16 -19.44 65.38 44.60
N LEU A 17 -18.49 65.57 45.51
CA LEU A 17 -17.22 64.82 45.52
C LEU A 17 -17.44 63.33 45.81
N GLU A 18 -18.37 63.00 46.69
CA GLU A 18 -18.77 61.62 46.97
C GLU A 18 -19.43 60.96 45.75
N HIS A 19 -20.29 61.69 45.05
CA HIS A 19 -20.91 61.25 43.80
C HIS A 19 -19.86 60.94 42.72
N SER A 20 -18.94 61.86 42.45
CA SER A 20 -17.88 61.63 41.45
C SER A 20 -16.94 60.47 41.85
N ASN A 21 -16.68 60.27 43.15
CA ASN A 21 -15.92 59.10 43.61
C ASN A 21 -16.67 57.79 43.33
N ASN A 22 -17.99 57.78 43.54
CA ASN A 22 -18.81 56.60 43.27
C ASN A 22 -18.90 56.30 41.76
N GLU A 23 -19.01 57.32 40.92
CA GLU A 23 -18.95 57.16 39.46
C GLU A 23 -17.60 56.60 39.00
N LEU A 24 -16.49 57.13 39.51
CA LEU A 24 -15.15 56.62 39.20
C LEU A 24 -14.98 55.16 39.64
N LYS A 25 -15.50 54.78 40.80
CA LYS A 25 -15.49 53.39 41.29
C LYS A 25 -16.33 52.47 40.41
N GLN A 26 -17.51 52.92 39.96
CA GLN A 26 -18.34 52.15 39.05
C GLN A 26 -17.64 51.94 37.71
N LEU A 27 -17.03 53.00 37.17
CA LEU A 27 -16.30 52.93 35.91
C LEU A 27 -15.08 52.00 36.01
N ASN A 28 -14.32 52.07 37.11
CA ASN A 28 -13.23 51.13 37.36
C ASN A 28 -13.72 49.69 37.48
N SER A 29 -14.81 49.43 38.20
CA SER A 29 -15.39 48.08 38.28
C SER A 29 -15.86 47.57 36.92
N GLN A 30 -16.36 48.46 36.07
CA GLN A 30 -16.75 48.12 34.71
C GLN A 30 -15.53 47.81 33.83
N LEU A 31 -14.47 48.63 33.91
CA LEU A 31 -13.20 48.34 33.25
C LEU A 31 -12.58 47.03 33.73
N GLU A 32 -12.62 46.72 35.03
CA GLU A 32 -12.13 45.45 35.57
C GLU A 32 -12.92 44.27 35.01
N LYS A 33 -14.26 44.36 34.92
CA LYS A 33 -15.09 43.33 34.29
C LYS A 33 -14.78 43.17 32.81
N ASP A 34 -14.58 44.27 32.09
CA ASP A 34 -14.25 44.25 30.67
C ASP A 34 -12.86 43.61 30.47
N ILE A 35 -11.86 44.00 31.26
CA ILE A 35 -10.51 43.41 31.23
C ILE A 35 -10.57 41.92 31.58
N LEU A 36 -11.38 41.51 32.55
CA LEU A 36 -11.56 40.09 32.88
C LEU A 36 -12.23 39.32 31.75
N SER A 37 -13.20 39.93 31.04
CA SER A 37 -13.81 39.32 29.86
C SER A 37 -12.80 39.14 28.72
N PHE A 38 -11.94 40.13 28.47
CA PHE A 38 -10.86 40.06 27.47
C PHE A 38 -9.72 39.13 27.92
N GLY A 39 -9.44 39.08 29.22
CA GLY A 39 -8.47 38.19 29.85
C GLY A 39 -8.89 36.72 29.74
N GLY A 40 -10.18 36.41 29.90
CA GLY A 40 -10.73 35.08 29.67
C GLY A 40 -10.54 34.58 28.24
N VAL A 41 -10.64 35.48 27.24
CA VAL A 41 -10.35 35.15 25.83
C VAL A 41 -8.85 34.91 25.60
N SER A 42 -7.99 35.68 26.27
CA SER A 42 -6.53 35.52 26.18
C SER A 42 -6.04 34.24 26.89
N ASP A 43 -6.63 33.87 28.03
CA ASP A 43 -6.31 32.64 28.76
C ASP A 43 -6.84 31.39 28.04
N LEU A 44 -7.94 31.48 27.28
CA LEU A 44 -8.40 30.38 26.41
C LEU A 44 -7.39 30.10 25.29
N PHE A 45 -6.80 31.15 24.71
CA PHE A 45 -5.78 31.02 23.66
C PHE A 45 -4.40 30.61 24.23
N ARG A 46 -4.11 31.00 25.48
CA ARG A 46 -2.85 30.65 26.18
C ARG A 46 -2.87 29.27 26.82
N ARG A 47 -4.04 28.67 27.06
CA ARG A 47 -4.17 27.34 27.69
C ARG A 47 -4.02 26.17 26.72
N SER A 48 -3.69 26.38 25.44
CA SER A 48 -3.35 25.25 24.57
C SER A 48 -1.90 24.82 24.84
N PRO A 49 -1.64 23.71 25.58
CA PRO A 49 -0.29 23.21 25.74
C PRO A 49 0.11 22.58 24.41
N GLU A 50 1.35 22.82 24.01
CA GLU A 50 1.95 22.19 22.84
C GLU A 50 1.66 20.67 22.80
N GLY A 51 1.00 20.24 21.72
CA GLY A 51 1.00 18.85 21.27
C GLY A 51 -0.25 18.03 21.61
N GLN A 52 -1.31 18.17 20.81
CA GLN A 52 -1.97 17.03 20.17
C GLN A 52 -3.02 17.49 19.16
N THR A 53 -2.90 16.95 17.95
CA THR A 53 -3.85 17.08 16.85
C THR A 53 -5.13 16.32 17.19
N SER A 54 -6.26 17.01 17.28
CA SER A 54 -7.57 16.40 17.06
C SER A 54 -8.49 17.40 16.37
N ASP A 55 -8.69 17.18 15.07
CA ASP A 55 -9.48 17.97 14.08
C ASP A 55 -10.98 18.13 14.40
N HIS A 56 -11.42 17.84 15.63
CA HIS A 56 -12.83 17.89 16.03
C HIS A 56 -13.18 19.08 16.93
N SER A 57 -12.19 19.75 17.54
CA SER A 57 -12.46 20.84 18.49
C SER A 57 -12.65 22.21 17.82
N GLU A 58 -11.98 22.46 16.68
CA GLU A 58 -12.03 23.79 16.03
C GLU A 58 -13.43 24.16 15.49
N LYS A 59 -14.19 23.19 14.98
CA LYS A 59 -15.53 23.45 14.41
C LYS A 59 -16.58 23.75 15.47
N GLU A 60 -16.40 23.23 16.69
CA GLU A 60 -17.31 23.48 17.81
C GLU A 60 -17.04 24.86 18.43
N ILE A 61 -15.76 25.26 18.52
CA ILE A 61 -15.33 26.57 19.02
C ILE A 61 -15.79 27.72 18.09
N ILE A 62 -15.77 27.51 16.77
CA ILE A 62 -16.23 28.51 15.79
C ILE A 62 -17.75 28.73 15.89
N ASN A 63 -18.53 27.67 16.15
CA ASN A 63 -19.98 27.78 16.30
C ASN A 63 -20.38 28.51 17.60
N ASP A 64 -19.66 28.32 18.70
CA ASP A 64 -19.95 29.00 19.97
C ASP A 64 -19.57 30.50 19.94
N VAL A 65 -18.55 30.88 19.16
CA VAL A 65 -18.17 32.29 18.95
C VAL A 65 -19.16 33.02 18.02
N LEU A 66 -19.73 32.32 17.04
CA LEU A 66 -20.73 32.89 16.14
C LEU A 66 -22.09 33.10 16.84
N ASN A 67 -22.45 32.22 17.78
CA ASN A 67 -23.74 32.25 18.47
C ASN A 67 -23.79 33.20 19.67
N ASN A 68 -22.63 33.59 20.25
CA ASN A 68 -22.56 34.42 21.45
C ASN A 68 -22.10 35.87 21.22
N SER A 69 -21.99 36.32 19.96
CA SER A 69 -21.70 37.72 19.65
C SER A 69 -22.99 38.56 19.66
N PRO A 70 -23.16 39.53 20.59
CA PRO A 70 -24.25 40.49 20.51
C PRO A 70 -23.88 41.56 19.48
N THR A 71 -24.20 41.29 18.22
CA THR A 71 -24.02 42.25 17.11
C THR A 71 -25.20 43.23 17.04
N GLU A 72 -25.19 44.23 17.92
CA GLU A 72 -25.75 45.56 17.64
C GLU A 72 -24.78 46.63 18.17
N ILE A 73 -23.67 46.85 17.45
CA ILE A 73 -22.84 48.04 17.68
C ILE A 73 -23.42 49.15 16.80
N ASN A 74 -24.34 49.90 17.41
CA ASN A 74 -24.96 51.11 16.89
C ASN A 74 -23.90 52.21 16.70
N VAL A 75 -23.42 52.38 15.47
CA VAL A 75 -22.56 53.50 15.08
C VAL A 75 -23.42 54.76 14.96
N LYS A 76 -23.69 55.43 16.08
CA LYS A 76 -24.23 56.79 16.09
C LYS A 76 -23.36 57.73 16.93
N HIS A 77 -22.72 58.62 16.19
CA HIS A 77 -22.41 60.00 16.56
C HIS A 77 -21.48 60.24 17.75
N PHE A 78 -20.28 60.75 17.45
CA PHE A 78 -19.67 61.75 18.32
C PHE A 78 -19.04 62.87 17.49
N ALA A 79 -19.78 63.98 17.39
CA ALA A 79 -19.27 65.26 16.92
C ALA A 79 -18.48 65.96 18.05
N PRO A 80 -17.45 66.76 17.75
CA PRO A 80 -16.50 67.22 18.76
C PRO A 80 -17.03 68.45 19.52
N LYS A 81 -17.03 68.40 20.85
CA LYS A 81 -17.09 69.59 21.70
C LYS A 81 -15.69 69.96 22.16
N THR A 82 -15.27 71.14 21.74
CA THR A 82 -14.04 71.86 22.10
C THR A 82 -13.98 72.18 23.60
N LYS A 83 -12.86 71.86 24.25
CA LYS A 83 -12.17 72.71 25.27
C LYS A 83 -10.85 72.05 25.75
N GLN A 84 -9.74 72.57 25.20
CA GLN A 84 -8.46 72.86 25.85
C GLN A 84 -7.74 71.77 26.68
N SER A 85 -6.81 71.06 26.04
CA SER A 85 -5.49 70.70 26.62
C SER A 85 -4.52 70.35 25.48
N THR A 86 -3.49 71.18 25.29
CA THR A 86 -2.43 70.99 24.30
C THR A 86 -1.46 69.91 24.78
N SER A 87 -1.79 68.63 24.53
CA SER A 87 -0.89 67.45 24.55
C SER A 87 -1.63 66.14 24.25
N SER A 88 -2.96 66.08 24.41
CA SER A 88 -3.76 64.86 24.22
C SER A 88 -4.14 64.56 22.76
N SER A 89 -4.15 65.56 21.88
CA SER A 89 -4.57 65.36 20.47
C SER A 89 -3.59 64.51 19.67
N SER A 90 -2.29 64.59 19.94
CA SER A 90 -1.27 63.75 19.30
C SER A 90 -1.40 62.29 19.72
N ASP A 91 -1.72 62.03 21.00
CA ASP A 91 -1.88 60.67 21.53
C ASP A 91 -3.18 60.03 21.03
N GLU A 92 -4.26 60.80 20.92
CA GLU A 92 -5.52 60.37 20.33
C GLU A 92 -5.37 60.09 18.81
N THR A 93 -4.56 60.90 18.12
CA THR A 93 -4.24 60.67 16.70
C THR A 93 -3.33 59.45 16.52
N LEU A 94 -2.35 59.26 17.40
CA LEU A 94 -1.42 58.13 17.36
C LEU A 94 -2.14 56.80 17.63
N THR A 95 -3.05 56.77 18.61
CA THR A 95 -3.88 55.59 18.88
C THR A 95 -4.83 55.29 17.73
N ALA A 96 -5.45 56.30 17.10
CA ALA A 96 -6.26 56.12 15.90
C ALA A 96 -5.45 55.53 14.72
N ILE A 97 -4.22 55.99 14.52
CA ILE A 97 -3.31 55.45 13.51
C ILE A 97 -2.98 53.99 13.79
N VAL A 98 -2.62 53.65 15.03
CA VAL A 98 -2.30 52.26 15.44
C VAL A 98 -3.52 51.34 15.27
N ILE A 99 -4.72 51.81 15.60
CA ILE A 99 -5.96 51.06 15.36
C ILE A 99 -6.14 50.79 13.86
N SER A 100 -5.95 51.80 13.01
CA SER A 100 -6.07 51.62 11.56
C SER A 100 -5.00 50.67 10.98
N GLN A 101 -3.80 50.67 11.54
CA GLN A 101 -2.73 49.75 11.13
C GLN A 101 -3.07 48.33 11.57
N ARG A 102 -3.48 48.14 12.83
CA ARG A 102 -3.95 46.85 13.34
C ARG A 102 -5.08 46.30 12.50
N GLU A 103 -6.02 47.14 12.08
CA GLU A 103 -7.14 46.72 11.24
C GLU A 103 -6.68 46.29 9.84
N ARG A 104 -5.75 47.02 9.21
CA ARG A 104 -5.16 46.60 7.92
C ARG A 104 -4.40 45.28 8.05
N PHE A 105 -3.64 45.09 9.13
CA PHE A 105 -2.93 43.83 9.38
C PHE A 105 -3.90 42.69 9.63
N ARG A 106 -5.00 42.94 10.36
CA ARG A 106 -6.06 41.96 10.59
C ARG A 106 -6.70 41.53 9.27
N ILE A 107 -7.10 42.47 8.43
CA ILE A 107 -7.71 42.18 7.12
C ILE A 107 -6.75 41.37 6.26
N ARG A 108 -5.47 41.81 6.17
CA ARG A 108 -4.45 41.09 5.40
C ARG A 108 -4.19 39.69 5.95
N ASN A 109 -4.21 39.51 7.27
CA ASN A 109 -4.01 38.21 7.88
C ASN A 109 -5.17 37.27 7.55
N ILE A 110 -6.42 37.74 7.63
CA ILE A 110 -7.61 36.98 7.22
C ILE A 110 -7.55 36.60 5.73
N GLU A 111 -7.14 37.53 4.87
CA GLU A 111 -6.98 37.27 3.43
C GLU A 111 -5.93 36.18 3.18
N LEU A 112 -4.75 36.29 3.82
CA LEU A 112 -3.69 35.29 3.73
C LEU A 112 -4.11 33.93 4.27
N GLU A 113 -4.86 33.89 5.37
CA GLU A 113 -5.41 32.65 5.92
C GLU A 113 -6.41 32.02 4.94
N GLY A 114 -7.28 32.82 4.33
CA GLY A 114 -8.22 32.37 3.30
C GLY A 114 -7.51 31.80 2.07
N GLU A 115 -6.48 32.48 1.57
CA GLU A 115 -5.63 31.97 0.49
C GLU A 115 -4.92 30.67 0.87
N ASN A 116 -4.41 30.57 2.10
CA ASN A 116 -3.73 29.37 2.60
C ASN A 116 -4.67 28.16 2.63
N VAL A 117 -5.90 28.35 3.10
CA VAL A 117 -6.94 27.31 3.10
C VAL A 117 -7.30 26.90 1.67
N SER A 118 -7.49 27.87 0.77
CA SER A 118 -7.77 27.59 -0.66
C SER A 118 -6.65 26.79 -1.33
N LEU A 119 -5.39 27.16 -1.10
CA LEU A 119 -4.23 26.43 -1.63
C LEU A 119 -4.14 25.01 -1.07
N LYS A 120 -4.38 24.82 0.23
CA LYS A 120 -4.43 23.48 0.85
C LYS A 120 -5.53 22.62 0.23
N GLN A 121 -6.70 23.18 -0.04
CA GLN A 121 -7.78 22.47 -0.71
C GLN A 121 -7.37 22.07 -2.14
N GLN A 122 -6.76 22.98 -2.91
CA GLN A 122 -6.26 22.67 -4.26
C GLN A 122 -5.22 21.55 -4.24
N ILE A 123 -4.29 21.57 -3.28
CA ILE A 123 -3.31 20.49 -3.11
C ILE A 123 -4.02 19.15 -2.86
N GLY A 124 -5.05 19.11 -2.01
CA GLY A 124 -5.84 17.90 -1.78
C GLY A 124 -6.54 17.39 -3.04
N LEU A 125 -7.11 18.29 -3.85
CA LEU A 125 -7.73 17.93 -5.13
C LEU A 125 -6.71 17.34 -6.11
N PHE A 126 -5.54 17.97 -6.26
CA PHE A 126 -4.49 17.47 -7.14
C PHE A 126 -3.90 16.14 -6.66
N GLN A 127 -3.79 15.92 -5.35
CA GLN A 127 -3.37 14.63 -4.81
C GLN A 127 -4.37 13.53 -5.18
N ASN A 128 -5.67 13.78 -4.99
CA ASN A 128 -6.72 12.83 -5.39
C ASN A 128 -6.70 12.55 -6.90
N GLU A 129 -6.49 13.57 -7.74
CA GLU A 129 -6.37 13.40 -9.19
C GLU A 129 -5.15 12.56 -9.56
N VAL A 130 -4.00 12.80 -8.92
CA VAL A 130 -2.79 11.99 -9.12
C VAL A 130 -3.03 10.53 -8.75
N ASP A 131 -3.71 10.27 -7.63
CA ASP A 131 -4.01 8.91 -7.18
C ASP A 131 -5.02 8.22 -8.11
N GLN A 132 -6.02 8.96 -8.60
CA GLN A 132 -6.98 8.47 -9.59
C GLN A 132 -6.28 8.12 -10.91
N LEU A 133 -5.46 9.03 -11.44
CA LEU A 133 -4.67 8.80 -12.66
C LEU A 133 -3.70 7.62 -12.50
N ARG A 134 -3.07 7.45 -11.33
CA ARG A 134 -2.20 6.30 -11.05
C ARG A 134 -2.99 4.98 -11.08
N SER A 135 -4.14 4.93 -10.40
CA SER A 135 -5.04 3.77 -10.43
C SER A 135 -5.44 3.43 -11.87
N ASP A 136 -5.81 4.42 -12.66
CA ASP A 136 -6.31 4.19 -14.01
C ASP A 136 -5.20 3.84 -15.00
N ASN A 137 -3.99 4.39 -14.83
CA ASN A 137 -2.80 3.96 -15.57
C ASN A 137 -2.46 2.50 -15.31
N ILE A 138 -2.57 2.04 -14.04
CA ILE A 138 -2.34 0.63 -13.69
C ILE A 138 -3.36 -0.25 -14.40
N LYS A 139 -4.67 0.07 -14.31
CA LYS A 139 -5.73 -0.68 -15.00
C LYS A 139 -5.55 -0.72 -16.51
N LEU A 140 -5.14 0.40 -17.12
CA LEU A 140 -4.90 0.46 -18.55
C LEU A 140 -3.68 -0.38 -18.95
N TYR A 141 -2.62 -0.35 -18.16
CA TYR A 141 -1.44 -1.19 -18.37
C TYR A 141 -1.78 -2.68 -18.26
N GLU A 142 -2.60 -3.06 -17.27
CA GLU A 142 -3.14 -4.41 -17.14
C GLU A 142 -3.95 -4.81 -18.38
N LYS A 143 -4.83 -3.94 -18.87
CA LYS A 143 -5.64 -4.20 -20.08
C LYS A 143 -4.79 -4.35 -21.34
N ILE A 144 -3.79 -3.49 -21.52
CA ILE A 144 -2.85 -3.57 -22.66
C ILE A 144 -2.05 -4.86 -22.58
N LYS A 145 -1.49 -5.19 -21.41
CA LYS A 145 -0.73 -6.41 -21.21
C LYS A 145 -1.60 -7.66 -21.42
N PHE A 146 -2.85 -7.64 -20.95
CA PHE A 146 -3.83 -8.70 -21.20
C PHE A 146 -4.07 -8.88 -22.70
N VAL A 147 -4.40 -7.81 -23.43
CA VAL A 147 -4.64 -7.85 -24.90
C VAL A 147 -3.40 -8.29 -25.68
N GLN A 148 -2.20 -7.88 -25.26
CA GLN A 148 -0.94 -8.30 -25.88
C GLN A 148 -0.58 -9.75 -25.56
N SER A 149 -0.89 -10.23 -24.35
CA SER A 149 -0.63 -11.61 -23.92
C SER A 149 -1.67 -12.60 -24.40
N TYR A 150 -2.82 -12.13 -24.89
CA TYR A 150 -3.87 -12.97 -25.45
C TYR A 150 -3.35 -13.63 -26.75
N PRO A 151 -3.21 -14.97 -26.80
CA PRO A 151 -2.96 -15.64 -28.06
C PRO A 151 -4.20 -15.38 -28.92
N ARG A 152 -4.06 -14.80 -30.12
CA ARG A 152 -5.18 -14.60 -31.07
C ARG A 152 -5.82 -15.95 -31.45
N ALA A 153 -6.63 -16.51 -30.57
CA ALA A 153 -7.29 -17.79 -30.74
C ALA A 153 -8.67 -17.71 -30.09
N ARG A 154 -9.69 -18.14 -30.85
CA ARG A 154 -11.12 -17.99 -30.58
C ARG A 154 -11.59 -18.93 -29.47
N GLY A 155 -12.30 -18.41 -28.46
CA GLY A 155 -13.10 -19.17 -27.49
C GLY A 155 -12.82 -18.77 -26.03
N ALA A 156 -13.66 -17.93 -25.42
CA ALA A 156 -13.26 -17.08 -24.28
C ALA A 156 -14.09 -17.18 -22.98
N ASP A 157 -15.03 -18.12 -22.83
CA ASP A 157 -16.00 -18.02 -21.72
C ASP A 157 -15.59 -18.78 -20.44
N GLU A 158 -15.09 -20.01 -20.53
CA GLU A 158 -14.77 -20.85 -19.34
C GLU A 158 -13.47 -20.45 -18.60
N SER A 159 -12.73 -19.51 -19.17
CA SER A 159 -11.37 -19.22 -18.74
C SER A 159 -11.28 -18.10 -17.70
N VAL A 160 -12.31 -17.25 -17.61
CA VAL A 160 -12.34 -16.03 -16.79
C VAL A 160 -12.26 -16.34 -15.29
N ASP A 161 -12.96 -17.37 -14.81
CA ASP A 161 -12.96 -17.77 -13.39
C ASP A 161 -11.63 -18.42 -12.95
N LYS A 162 -10.91 -19.05 -13.88
CA LYS A 162 -9.57 -19.57 -13.62
C LYS A 162 -8.52 -18.45 -13.61
N TYR A 163 -8.82 -17.32 -14.26
CA TYR A 163 -7.93 -16.16 -14.35
C TYR A 163 -8.11 -15.16 -13.20
N SER A 164 -9.30 -15.04 -12.60
CA SER A 164 -9.51 -14.24 -11.39
C SER A 164 -8.73 -14.80 -10.19
N GLY A 165 -8.78 -16.12 -9.97
CA GLY A 165 -8.04 -16.77 -8.88
C GLY A 165 -6.51 -16.67 -9.01
N GLY A 166 -5.99 -16.62 -10.25
CA GLY A 166 -4.56 -16.39 -10.51
C GLY A 166 -4.11 -14.95 -10.24
N TYR A 167 -5.00 -13.99 -10.46
CA TYR A 167 -4.79 -12.56 -10.22
C TYR A 167 -4.83 -12.24 -8.71
N GLU A 168 -5.81 -12.76 -8.00
CA GLU A 168 -5.97 -12.61 -6.54
C GLU A 168 -4.79 -13.22 -5.78
N ALA A 169 -4.32 -14.39 -6.23
CA ALA A 169 -3.16 -15.07 -5.65
C ALA A 169 -1.82 -14.34 -5.90
N GLN A 170 -1.78 -13.33 -6.78
CA GLN A 170 -0.59 -12.52 -7.05
C GLN A 170 -0.67 -11.12 -6.42
N LEU A 171 -1.85 -10.70 -5.94
CA LEU A 171 -2.08 -9.44 -5.24
C LEU A 171 -1.77 -9.54 -3.74
N ASP A 172 -1.91 -10.71 -3.12
CA ASP A 172 -1.61 -10.89 -1.70
C ASP A 172 -0.08 -10.78 -1.42
N PRO A 173 0.36 -9.79 -0.61
CA PRO A 173 1.76 -9.63 -0.22
C PRO A 173 2.34 -10.89 0.46
N PHE A 174 1.50 -11.67 1.16
CA PHE A 174 1.92 -12.85 1.91
C PHE A 174 2.11 -14.08 1.02
N THR A 175 1.29 -14.30 0.00
CA THR A 175 1.51 -15.41 -0.94
C THR A 175 2.82 -15.29 -1.68
N ARG A 176 3.26 -14.07 -2.03
CA ARG A 176 4.58 -13.82 -2.64
C ARG A 176 5.72 -14.16 -1.69
N PHE A 177 5.60 -13.76 -0.43
CA PHE A 177 6.61 -14.07 0.58
C PHE A 177 6.68 -15.57 0.85
N THR A 178 5.53 -16.25 1.00
CA THR A 178 5.47 -17.69 1.22
C THR A 178 5.98 -18.46 0.01
N LYS A 179 5.65 -18.05 -1.23
CA LYS A 179 6.21 -18.64 -2.46
C LYS A 179 7.72 -18.45 -2.55
N ASN A 180 8.23 -17.25 -2.24
CA ASN A 180 9.67 -16.98 -2.26
C ASN A 180 10.42 -17.74 -1.15
N ALA A 181 9.84 -17.88 0.04
CA ALA A 181 10.40 -18.67 1.13
C ALA A 181 10.41 -20.17 0.79
N GLN A 182 9.33 -20.68 0.18
CA GLN A 182 9.28 -22.04 -0.34
C GLN A 182 10.30 -22.24 -1.46
N GLN A 183 10.45 -21.29 -2.38
CA GLN A 183 11.36 -21.39 -3.51
C GLN A 183 12.83 -21.40 -3.06
N LYS A 184 13.20 -20.59 -2.06
CA LYS A 184 14.53 -20.67 -1.43
C LYS A 184 14.79 -22.02 -0.76
N LYS A 185 13.76 -22.61 -0.15
CA LYS A 185 13.82 -23.98 0.39
C LYS A 185 14.01 -25.00 -0.73
N TYR A 186 13.24 -24.91 -1.82
CA TYR A 186 13.43 -25.76 -3.00
C TYR A 186 14.81 -25.56 -3.66
N GLU A 187 15.36 -24.34 -3.69
CA GLU A 187 16.71 -24.04 -4.16
C GLU A 187 17.81 -24.67 -3.30
N SER A 188 17.58 -24.80 -2.00
CA SER A 188 18.47 -25.53 -1.09
C SER A 188 18.41 -27.06 -1.23
N LEU A 189 17.48 -27.61 -2.01
CA LEU A 189 17.41 -29.05 -2.29
C LEU A 189 18.11 -29.44 -3.61
N LYS A 190 18.81 -30.58 -3.53
CA LYS A 190 19.74 -31.17 -4.50
C LYS A 190 19.24 -31.10 -5.95
N LEU A 191 20.08 -30.54 -6.82
CA LEU A 191 19.83 -30.34 -8.25
C LEU A 191 19.42 -31.63 -8.99
N HIS A 192 19.93 -32.80 -8.60
CA HIS A 192 19.59 -34.07 -9.26
C HIS A 192 18.15 -34.53 -9.01
N GLU A 193 17.57 -34.21 -7.85
CA GLU A 193 16.16 -34.53 -7.57
C GLU A 193 15.23 -33.71 -8.46
N LYS A 194 15.62 -32.47 -8.81
CA LYS A 194 14.86 -31.60 -9.72
C LYS A 194 14.88 -32.08 -11.17
N PHE A 195 16.03 -32.55 -11.64
CA PHE A 195 16.12 -33.13 -12.98
C PHE A 195 15.33 -34.42 -13.09
N ALA A 196 15.38 -35.30 -12.08
CA ALA A 196 14.58 -36.52 -12.05
C ALA A 196 13.07 -36.21 -12.01
N LEU A 197 12.64 -35.25 -11.19
CA LEU A 197 11.25 -34.83 -11.12
C LEU A 197 10.76 -34.15 -12.40
N ASN A 198 11.57 -33.27 -13.01
CA ASN A 198 11.24 -32.64 -14.29
C ASN A 198 11.23 -33.66 -15.43
N PHE A 199 12.12 -34.65 -15.41
CA PHE A 199 12.13 -35.74 -16.40
C PHE A 199 10.87 -36.61 -16.24
N GLY A 200 10.50 -36.94 -15.00
CA GLY A 200 9.25 -37.66 -14.69
C GLY A 200 8.01 -36.87 -15.11
N HIS A 201 7.94 -35.58 -14.78
CA HIS A 201 6.85 -34.72 -15.23
C HIS A 201 6.83 -34.53 -16.74
N PHE A 202 7.98 -34.41 -17.41
CA PHE A 202 8.04 -34.29 -18.87
C PHE A 202 7.51 -35.56 -19.58
N ILE A 203 7.79 -36.73 -19.02
CA ILE A 203 7.23 -38.01 -19.45
C ILE A 203 5.72 -38.05 -19.20
N LEU A 204 5.28 -37.60 -18.03
CA LEU A 204 3.90 -37.74 -17.59
C LEU A 204 2.97 -36.61 -18.07
N SER A 205 3.49 -35.43 -18.41
CA SER A 205 2.72 -34.20 -18.65
C SER A 205 2.22 -34.07 -20.09
N SER A 206 2.87 -34.69 -21.07
CA SER A 206 2.56 -34.48 -22.49
C SER A 206 2.01 -35.74 -23.14
N HIS A 207 0.85 -35.62 -23.80
CA HIS A 207 0.23 -36.71 -24.58
C HIS A 207 1.19 -37.24 -25.66
N GLN A 208 1.95 -36.35 -26.30
CA GLN A 208 2.92 -36.73 -27.33
C GLN A 208 4.09 -37.50 -26.73
N SER A 209 4.61 -37.05 -25.59
CA SER A 209 5.73 -37.71 -24.88
C SER A 209 5.39 -39.17 -24.57
N ARG A 210 4.21 -39.44 -24.00
CA ARG A 210 3.75 -40.81 -23.69
C ARG A 210 3.77 -41.73 -24.91
N THR A 211 3.27 -41.25 -26.04
CA THR A 211 3.26 -42.02 -27.30
C THR A 211 4.68 -42.31 -27.79
N PHE A 212 5.59 -41.33 -27.73
CA PHE A 212 7.00 -41.54 -28.09
C PHE A 212 7.68 -42.60 -27.21
N PHE A 213 7.45 -42.61 -25.90
CA PHE A 213 8.02 -43.62 -25.00
C PHE A 213 7.50 -45.03 -25.28
N VAL A 214 6.20 -45.19 -25.51
CA VAL A 214 5.61 -46.49 -25.84
C VAL A 214 6.19 -47.02 -27.16
N ILE A 215 6.28 -46.18 -28.19
CA ILE A 215 6.90 -46.56 -29.48
C ILE A 215 8.36 -46.93 -29.29
N TYR A 216 9.12 -46.15 -28.51
CA TYR A 216 10.52 -46.44 -28.20
C TYR A 216 10.68 -47.80 -27.52
N PHE A 217 9.88 -48.10 -26.49
CA PHE A 217 9.91 -49.41 -25.83
C PHE A 217 9.58 -50.54 -26.80
N ILE A 218 8.55 -50.40 -27.64
CA ILE A 218 8.19 -51.40 -28.64
C ILE A 218 9.35 -51.64 -29.62
N LEU A 219 9.96 -50.58 -30.14
CA LEU A 219 11.09 -50.68 -31.07
C LEU A 219 12.30 -51.38 -30.42
N VAL A 220 12.63 -51.02 -29.18
CA VAL A 220 13.72 -51.68 -28.44
C VAL A 220 13.41 -53.17 -28.23
N HIS A 221 12.19 -53.51 -27.84
CA HIS A 221 11.81 -54.92 -27.68
C HIS A 221 11.89 -55.67 -29.01
N VAL A 222 11.38 -55.11 -30.10
CA VAL A 222 11.49 -55.71 -31.44
C VAL A 222 12.96 -55.90 -31.84
N LEU A 223 13.83 -54.93 -31.58
CA LEU A 223 15.27 -55.04 -31.86
C LEU A 223 15.94 -56.14 -31.03
N ILE A 224 15.60 -56.26 -29.74
CA ILE A 224 16.11 -57.33 -28.88
C ILE A 224 15.62 -58.69 -29.39
N PHE A 225 14.33 -58.83 -29.70
CA PHE A 225 13.78 -60.06 -30.27
C PHE A 225 14.42 -60.42 -31.61
N LEU A 226 14.70 -59.44 -32.48
CA LEU A 226 15.41 -59.66 -33.75
C LEU A 226 16.87 -60.10 -33.52
N SER A 227 17.56 -59.48 -32.56
CA SER A 227 18.91 -59.86 -32.18
C SER A 227 18.95 -61.31 -31.66
N LEU A 228 18.04 -61.66 -30.75
CA LEU A 228 17.90 -63.02 -30.24
C LEU A 228 17.48 -64.01 -31.34
N TYR A 229 16.54 -63.63 -32.20
CA TYR A 229 16.11 -64.44 -33.34
C TYR A 229 17.28 -64.74 -34.28
N ARG A 230 18.12 -63.74 -34.58
CA ARG A 230 19.32 -63.93 -35.39
C ARG A 230 20.30 -64.88 -34.71
N ILE A 231 20.57 -64.71 -33.42
CA ILE A 231 21.49 -65.57 -32.67
C ILE A 231 20.98 -67.01 -32.61
N VAL A 232 19.70 -67.21 -32.32
CA VAL A 232 19.11 -68.54 -32.22
C VAL A 232 19.05 -69.20 -33.59
N HIS A 233 18.54 -68.54 -34.62
CA HIS A 233 18.31 -69.16 -35.93
C HIS A 233 19.61 -69.33 -36.74
N VAL A 234 20.54 -68.38 -36.69
CA VAL A 234 21.84 -68.53 -37.38
C VAL A 234 22.76 -69.43 -36.57
N GLY A 235 22.73 -69.30 -35.23
CA GLY A 235 23.52 -70.14 -34.34
C GLY A 235 23.03 -71.59 -34.30
N SER A 236 21.72 -71.85 -34.42
CA SER A 236 21.19 -73.22 -34.51
C SER A 236 21.65 -73.89 -35.80
N SER A 237 21.51 -73.23 -36.96
CA SER A 237 21.93 -73.84 -38.24
C SER A 237 23.40 -74.25 -38.27
N VAL A 238 24.29 -73.46 -37.65
CA VAL A 238 25.72 -73.79 -37.54
C VAL A 238 25.95 -74.93 -36.54
N ARG A 239 25.26 -74.92 -35.40
CA ARG A 239 25.35 -75.98 -34.39
C ARG A 239 24.80 -77.31 -34.92
N ASP A 240 23.66 -77.28 -35.59
CA ASP A 240 23.00 -78.44 -36.19
C ASP A 240 23.88 -79.06 -37.28
N LEU A 241 24.53 -78.24 -38.14
CA LEU A 241 25.51 -78.73 -39.12
C LEU A 241 26.72 -79.37 -38.46
N SER A 242 27.24 -78.77 -37.38
CA SER A 242 28.38 -79.34 -36.65
C SER A 242 28.03 -80.67 -35.97
N GLN A 243 26.81 -80.81 -35.46
CA GLN A 243 26.29 -82.05 -34.90
C GLN A 243 26.12 -83.12 -35.99
N GLU A 244 25.56 -82.76 -37.14
CA GLU A 244 25.38 -83.70 -38.26
C GLU A 244 26.72 -84.19 -38.82
N CYS A 245 27.72 -83.30 -38.93
CA CYS A 245 29.08 -83.68 -39.30
C CYS A 245 29.73 -84.62 -38.28
N PHE A 246 29.54 -84.35 -36.98
CA PHE A 246 30.06 -85.19 -35.91
C PHE A 246 29.39 -86.58 -35.89
N ASP A 247 28.07 -86.64 -36.04
CA ASP A 247 27.32 -87.90 -36.09
C ASP A 247 27.71 -88.74 -37.31
N LYS A 248 27.81 -88.13 -38.51
CA LYS A 248 28.30 -88.83 -39.71
C LYS A 248 29.72 -89.35 -39.55
N PHE A 249 30.60 -88.58 -38.93
CA PHE A 249 31.97 -89.03 -38.65
C PHE A 249 31.99 -90.19 -37.64
N ARG A 250 31.22 -90.10 -36.55
CA ARG A 250 31.08 -91.19 -35.57
C ARG A 250 30.59 -92.47 -36.23
N ASP A 251 29.56 -92.40 -37.05
CA ASP A 251 28.97 -93.57 -37.71
C ASP A 251 29.93 -94.16 -38.74
N HIS A 252 30.65 -93.33 -39.50
CA HIS A 252 31.70 -93.77 -40.43
C HIS A 252 32.84 -94.48 -39.69
N MET A 253 33.34 -93.89 -38.59
CA MET A 253 34.41 -94.47 -37.79
C MET A 253 33.97 -95.78 -37.12
N ALA A 254 32.72 -95.88 -36.64
CA ALA A 254 32.18 -97.10 -36.05
C ALA A 254 32.07 -98.25 -37.07
N GLY A 255 31.65 -97.96 -38.30
CA GLY A 255 31.49 -98.95 -39.37
C GLY A 255 32.80 -99.41 -40.02
N VAL A 256 33.76 -98.50 -40.20
CA VAL A 256 35.05 -98.79 -40.87
C VAL A 256 36.10 -99.33 -39.91
N HIS A 257 36.13 -98.83 -38.67
CA HIS A 257 37.19 -99.18 -37.71
C HIS A 257 36.78 -100.21 -36.65
N GLY A 258 35.54 -100.71 -36.65
CA GLY A 258 35.12 -101.81 -35.79
C GLY A 258 35.26 -101.48 -34.30
N GLN A 259 34.21 -100.87 -33.73
CA GLN A 259 33.94 -100.64 -32.31
C GLN A 259 35.05 -101.10 -31.33
N LYS A 260 36.08 -100.28 -31.15
CA LYS A 260 36.96 -100.33 -29.99
C LYS A 260 37.08 -98.92 -29.40
N ASP A 261 36.25 -98.72 -28.39
CA ASP A 261 36.38 -97.77 -27.28
C ASP A 261 36.78 -96.33 -27.63
N PHE A 262 35.77 -95.51 -27.94
CA PHE A 262 35.87 -94.06 -27.74
C PHE A 262 35.05 -93.68 -26.51
N GLN A 263 35.64 -93.89 -25.33
CA GLN A 263 35.15 -93.33 -24.08
C GLN A 263 35.63 -91.88 -24.03
N ILE A 264 34.72 -90.94 -24.32
CA ILE A 264 35.00 -89.51 -24.16
C ILE A 264 34.87 -89.18 -22.68
N ASP A 265 36.01 -88.97 -22.04
CA ASP A 265 36.13 -88.44 -20.69
C ASP A 265 35.48 -87.03 -20.63
N PRO A 266 34.55 -86.73 -19.71
CA PRO A 266 33.78 -85.48 -19.71
C PRO A 266 34.55 -84.25 -19.21
N ALA A 267 35.88 -84.29 -19.17
CA ALA A 267 36.73 -83.25 -18.60
C ALA A 267 37.40 -82.39 -19.68
N HIS A 268 36.62 -81.57 -20.40
CA HIS A 268 37.05 -80.24 -20.88
C HIS A 268 35.87 -79.55 -21.57
N ARG A 269 34.98 -78.99 -20.75
CA ARG A 269 34.00 -77.98 -21.16
C ARG A 269 34.39 -76.69 -20.42
N HIS A 270 35.18 -75.84 -21.08
CA HIS A 270 35.40 -74.44 -20.73
C HIS A 270 35.01 -73.59 -21.92
#